data_AF-A0A356JY23-F1
#
_entry.id   AF-A0A356JY23-F1
#
_cell.length_a   1.000
_cell.length_b   1.000
_cell.length_c   1.000
_cell.angle_alpha   90.00
_cell.angle_beta   90.00
_cell.angle_gamma   90.00
#
_symmetry.space_group_name_H-M   'P 1'
#
loop_
_entity.id
_entity.type
_entity.pdbx_description
1 polymer ?
#
loop_
_entity_poly.entity_id
_entity_poly.type
_entity_poly.pdbx_seq_one_letter_code
_entity_poly.pdbx_strand_id
1 'polypeptide(L)' 'MSFESILNKIDDVVWGLPTIILILVTGLLMTIRTRGIQFTKLGRAFKGIFKENEGHGELSGFSALCTALSATIGT' A
#
# COMPACT_ATOMS: atom_id res chain seq x y z
N MET A 1 27.59 1.48 -29.53
CA MET A 1 26.65 0.92 -28.53
C MET A 1 26.22 2.09 -27.66
N SER A 2 25.01 2.60 -27.84
CA SER A 2 24.58 3.88 -27.26
C SER A 2 24.39 3.76 -25.74
N PHE A 3 24.78 4.81 -25.01
CA PHE A 3 24.60 4.95 -23.57
C PHE A 3 23.11 4.79 -23.16
N GLU A 4 22.21 5.25 -24.03
CA GLU A 4 20.76 5.06 -23.93
C GLU A 4 20.34 3.59 -23.80
N SER A 5 21.00 2.68 -24.52
CA SER A 5 20.66 1.25 -24.47
C SER A 5 21.06 0.60 -23.14
N ILE A 6 22.07 1.14 -22.46
CA ILE A 6 22.51 0.68 -21.13
C ILE A 6 21.54 1.20 -20.06
N LEU A 7 21.16 2.48 -20.16
CA LEU A 7 20.18 3.10 -19.26
C LEU A 7 18.82 2.40 -19.33
N ASN A 8 18.31 2.14 -20.53
CA ASN A 8 17.05 1.42 -20.70
C ASN A 8 17.10 0.00 -20.11
N LYS A 9 18.22 -0.72 -20.23
CA LYS A 9 18.38 -2.04 -19.61
C LYS A 9 18.37 -1.99 -18.08
N ILE A 10 18.96 -0.96 -17.49
CA ILE A 10 18.98 -0.79 -16.04
C ILE A 10 17.58 -0.42 -15.55
N ASP A 11 16.89 0.47 -16.26
CA ASP A 11 15.53 0.89 -15.92
C ASP A 11 14.55 -0.28 -15.93
N ASP A 12 14.62 -1.13 -16.97
CA ASP A 12 13.79 -2.33 -17.10
C ASP A 12 14.06 -3.37 -15.99
N VAL A 13 15.32 -3.49 -15.57
CA VAL A 13 15.69 -4.40 -14.47
C VAL A 13 15.28 -3.84 -13.11
N VAL A 14 15.42 -2.54 -12.87
CA VAL A 14 15.07 -1.94 -11.58
C VAL A 14 13.56 -1.81 -11.42
N TRP A 15 12.83 -1.35 -12.43
CA TRP A 15 11.38 -1.14 -12.35
C TRP A 15 10.55 -2.37 -12.77
N GLY A 16 11.20 -3.40 -13.32
CA GLY A 16 10.54 -4.64 -13.73
C GLY A 16 10.37 -5.66 -12.61
N LEU A 17 10.56 -6.94 -12.96
CA LEU A 17 10.32 -8.09 -12.07
C LEU A 17 10.96 -8.00 -10.67
N PRO A 18 12.22 -7.53 -10.50
CA PRO A 18 12.89 -7.56 -9.21
C PRO A 18 12.17 -6.75 -8.13
N THR A 19 11.76 -5.52 -8.43
CA THR A 19 11.07 -4.65 -7.46
C THR A 19 9.68 -5.16 -7.14
N ILE A 20 8.95 -5.68 -8.14
CA ILE A 20 7.65 -6.30 -7.94
C ILE A 20 7.75 -7.50 -6.98
N ILE A 21 8.71 -8.40 -7.22
CA ILE A 21 8.93 -9.58 -6.36
C ILE A 21 9.32 -9.14 -4.94
N LEU A 22 10.18 -8.14 -4.79
CA LEU A 22 10.64 -7.66 -3.49
C LEU A 22 9.49 -7.07 -2.67
N ILE A 23 8.62 -6.27 -3.29
CA ILE A 23 7.41 -5.72 -2.65
C ILE A 23 6.45 -6.86 -2.27
N LEU A 24 6.23 -7.82 -3.17
CA LEU A 24 5.31 -8.93 -2.96
C LEU A 24 5.78 -9.83 -1.80
N VAL A 25 7.06 -10.21 -1.79
CA VAL A 25 7.67 -10.99 -0.70
C VAL A 25 7.59 -10.23 0.62
N THR A 26 7.86 -8.93 0.63
CA THR A 26 7.77 -8.11 1.85
C THR A 26 6.33 -8.06 2.39
N GLY A 27 5.36 -7.86 1.51
CA GLY A 27 3.94 -7.89 1.85
C GLY A 27 3.52 -9.26 2.40
N LEU A 28 3.87 -10.33 1.70
CA LEU A 28 3.53 -11.71 2.10
C LEU A 28 4.17 -12.09 3.43
N LEU A 29 5.44 -11.73 3.65
CA LEU A 29 6.14 -11.95 4.91
C LEU A 29 5.43 -11.24 6.07
N MET A 30 5.03 -9.97 5.88
CA MET A 30 4.24 -9.26 6.88
C MET A 30 2.87 -9.91 7.11
N THR A 31 2.17 -10.35 6.06
CA THR A 31 0.86 -11.01 6.19
C THR A 31 0.97 -12.32 6.98
N ILE A 32 2.00 -13.14 6.72
CA ILE A 32 2.24 -14.39 7.46
C ILE A 32 2.63 -14.09 8.90
N ARG A 33 3.55 -13.13 9.13
CA ARG A 33 4.01 -12.76 10.48
C ARG A 33 2.89 -12.18 11.35
N THR A 34 1.95 -11.46 10.74
CA THR A 34 0.77 -10.91 11.42
C THR A 34 -0.40 -11.88 11.49
N ARG A 35 -0.24 -13.14 11.03
CA ARG A 35 -1.29 -14.19 11.02
C ARG A 35 -2.55 -13.78 10.26
N GLY A 36 -2.41 -13.11 9.12
CA GLY A 36 -3.55 -12.73 8.27
C GLY A 36 -4.42 -11.64 8.91
N ILE A 37 -3.81 -10.72 9.66
CA ILE A 37 -4.52 -9.64 10.37
C ILE A 37 -5.35 -8.76 9.43
N GLN A 38 -4.91 -8.65 8.17
CA GLN A 38 -5.61 -7.91 7.11
C GLN A 38 -7.04 -8.42 6.94
N PHE A 39 -7.27 -9.74 6.96
CA PHE A 39 -8.60 -10.32 6.77
C PHE A 39 -9.43 -10.28 8.06
N THR A 40 -8.82 -10.57 9.20
CA THR A 40 -9.54 -10.64 10.48
C THR A 40 -9.91 -9.27 11.05
N LYS A 41 -9.09 -8.24 10.81
CA LYS A 41 -9.35 -6.88 11.31
C LYS A 41 -10.02 -5.96 10.29
N LEU A 42 -10.14 -6.34 9.02
CA LEU A 42 -10.81 -5.52 8.00
C LEU A 42 -12.23 -5.13 8.42
N GLY A 43 -13.05 -6.11 8.81
CA GLY A 43 -14.44 -5.87 9.20
C GLY A 43 -14.56 -5.00 10.46
N ARG A 44 -13.63 -5.14 11.41
CA ARG A 44 -13.58 -4.29 12.61
C ARG A 44 -13.13 -2.87 12.27
N ALA A 45 -12.22 -2.70 11.31
CA ALA A 45 -11.77 -1.40 10.84
C ALA A 45 -12.89 -0.64 10.11
N PHE A 46 -13.63 -1.29 9.20
CA PHE A 46 -14.80 -0.68 8.57
C PHE A 46 -15.84 -0.23 9.60
N LYS A 47 -16.17 -1.08 10.58
CA LYS A 47 -17.09 -0.71 11.65
C LYS A 47 -16.57 0.45 12.53
N GLY A 48 -15.25 0.61 12.65
CA GLY A 48 -14.59 1.70 13.37
C GLY A 48 -14.55 3.02 12.60
N ILE A 49 -14.48 2.97 11.28
CA ILE A 49 -14.53 4.15 10.39
C ILE A 49 -15.95 4.76 10.36
N PHE A 50 -16.98 3.91 10.38
CA PHE A 50 -18.38 4.35 10.44
C PHE A 50 -18.89 4.67 11.84
N LYS A 51 -18.15 4.29 12.90
CA LYS A 51 -18.45 4.72 14.27
C LYS A 51 -17.91 6.13 14.45
N GLU A 52 -18.76 7.03 14.95
CA GLU A 52 -18.34 8.36 15.36
C GLU A 52 -17.28 8.22 16.46
N ASN A 53 -16.05 8.63 16.17
CA ASN A 53 -14.97 8.63 17.15
C ASN A 53 -14.97 10.03 17.78
N GLU A 54 -15.36 10.12 19.05
CA GLU A 54 -15.23 11.32 19.91
C GLU A 54 -13.75 11.60 20.27
N GLY A 55 -12.81 11.27 19.39
CA GLY A 55 -11.38 11.50 19.58
C GLY A 55 -10.95 12.79 18.88
N HIS A 56 -10.00 13.51 19.47
CA HIS A 56 -9.34 14.70 18.91
C HIS A 56 -8.58 14.37 17.60
N GLY A 57 -9.32 14.18 16.51
CA GLY A 57 -8.80 14.07 15.16
C GLY A 57 -9.43 15.18 14.32
N GLU A 58 -8.59 16.01 13.73
CA GLU A 58 -8.96 17.09 12.80
C GLU A 58 -9.65 16.59 11.51
N LEU A 59 -9.64 15.27 11.29
CA LEU A 59 -10.24 14.61 10.12
C LEU A 59 -11.06 13.38 10.54
N SER A 60 -12.27 13.25 9.99
CA SER A 60 -13.09 12.04 10.16
C SER A 60 -12.37 10.81 9.61
N GLY A 61 -12.50 9.65 10.27
CA GLY A 61 -11.90 8.39 9.82
C GLY A 61 -12.26 8.01 8.37
N PHE A 62 -13.44 8.45 7.89
CA PHE A 62 -13.84 8.28 6.50
C PHE A 62 -13.05 9.20 5.55
N SER A 63 -12.83 10.46 5.91
CA SER A 63 -12.08 11.39 5.06
C SER A 63 -10.60 11.04 4.99
N ALA A 64 -10.02 10.50 6.07
CA ALA A 64 -8.65 9.97 6.05
C ALA A 64 -8.51 8.80 5.05
N LEU A 65 -9.52 7.92 5.01
CA LEU A 65 -9.57 6.81 4.06
C LEU A 65 -9.62 7.32 2.62
N CYS A 66 -10.48 8.30 2.32
CA CYS A 66 -10.59 8.88 0.98
C CYS A 66 -9.28 9.55 0.52
N THR A 67 -8.59 10.29 1.40
CA THR A 67 -7.29 10.89 1.08
C THR A 67 -6.22 9.84 0.79
N ALA A 68 -6.12 8.80 1.63
CA ALA A 68 -5.18 7.72 1.40
C ALA A 68 -5.47 6.95 0.10
N LEU A 69 -6.75 6.67 -0.19
CA LEU A 69 -7.16 6.01 -1.42
C LEU A 69 -6.80 6.84 -2.65
N SER A 70 -7.10 8.14 -2.62
CA SER A 70 -6.75 9.08 -3.69
C SER A 70 -5.24 9.16 -3.92
N ALA A 71 -4.43 9.05 -2.87
CA ALA A 71 -2.98 9.04 -2.99
C ALA A 71 -2.45 7.76 -3.65
N THR A 72 -3.12 6.62 -3.43
CA THR A 72 -2.73 5.34 -4.07
C THR A 72 -3.30 5.14 -5.47
N ILE A 73 -4.43 5.79 -5.78
CA ILE A 73 -5.14 5.70 -7.07
C ILE A 73 -5.19 7.11 -7.70
N GLY A 74 -4.05 7.79 -7.72
CA GLY A 74 -3.88 9.12 -8.26
C GLY A 74 -2.88 9.11 -9.41
N THR A 75 -3.39 9.37 -10.62
CA THR A 75 -2.73 9.53 -11.94
C THR A 75 -1.86 8.39 -12.44
#